data_AF-A0A7C9ECJ4-F1
#
_entry.id   AF-A0A7C9ECJ4-F1
#
_cell.length_a   1.000
_cell.length_b   1.000
_cell.length_c   1.000
_cell.angle_alpha   90.00
_cell.angle_beta   90.00
_cell.angle_gamma   90.00
#
_symmetry.space_group_name_H-M   'P 1'
#
loop_
_entity.id
_entity.type
_entity.pdbx_description
1 polymer ?
#
loop_
_entity_poly.entity_id
_entity_poly.type
_entity_poly.pdbx_seq_one_letter_code
_entity_poly.pdbx_strand_id
1 'polypeptide(L)'
;QPPPSTIGASTVYVMLWPDKKLYVGETDDLQGRVQAHRAKEGMKNAEFLFFIVQGKSTACQLETLLINQLLKRGYNLTNIADGKHRNFGTSDVILEPVTV
;
A
#
# COMPACT_ATOMS: atom_id res chain seq x y z
N GLN A 1 17.43 -3.11 -3.94
CA GLN A 1 17.46 -1.98 -2.99
C GLN A 1 16.67 -0.85 -3.65
N PRO A 2 15.70 -0.20 -2.98
CA PRO A 2 15.03 0.95 -3.58
C PRO A 2 16.06 2.07 -3.84
N PRO A 3 15.85 2.94 -4.84
CA PRO A 3 16.78 4.01 -5.17
C PRO A 3 17.04 4.93 -3.97
N PRO A 4 18.25 5.48 -3.78
CA PRO A 4 18.56 6.42 -2.68
C PRO A 4 17.64 7.64 -2.61
N SER A 5 17.00 8.01 -3.73
CA SER A 5 16.13 9.18 -3.87
C SER A 5 14.75 9.04 -3.22
N THR A 6 14.42 7.92 -2.57
CA THR A 6 13.12 7.73 -1.91
C THR A 6 13.09 8.11 -0.43
N ILE A 7 14.24 8.42 0.18
CA ILE A 7 14.31 8.82 1.59
C ILE A 7 13.71 10.22 1.75
N GLY A 8 12.67 10.33 2.58
CA GLY A 8 11.93 11.59 2.80
C GLY A 8 10.81 11.84 1.79
N ALA A 9 10.58 10.93 0.84
CA ALA A 9 9.47 11.02 -0.10
C ALA A 9 8.27 10.22 0.41
N SER A 10 7.10 10.84 0.48
CA SER A 10 5.87 10.14 0.86
C SER A 10 5.58 9.04 -0.15
N THR A 11 5.55 7.80 0.35
CA THR A 11 5.48 6.60 -0.48
C THR A 11 4.36 5.71 0.01
N VAL A 12 3.55 5.19 -0.91
CA VAL A 12 2.58 4.12 -0.64
C VAL A 12 3.12 2.84 -1.27
N TYR A 13 3.05 1.73 -0.55
CA TYR A 13 3.50 0.43 -1.05
C TYR A 13 2.46 -0.65 -0.83
N VAL A 14 2.48 -1.63 -1.72
CA VAL A 14 1.75 -2.90 -1.63
C VAL A 14 2.79 -4.00 -1.51
N MET A 15 2.76 -4.73 -0.40
CA MET A 15 3.58 -5.91 -0.18
C MET A 15 2.74 -7.16 -0.45
N LEU A 16 3.29 -8.07 -1.26
CA LEU A 16 2.69 -9.36 -1.54
C LEU A 16 3.28 -10.40 -0.59
N TRP A 17 2.42 -11.01 0.22
CA TRP A 17 2.81 -12.18 1.00
C TRP A 17 2.93 -13.42 0.11
N PRO A 18 3.82 -14.37 0.48
CA PRO A 18 3.90 -15.67 -0.18
C PRO A 18 2.58 -16.45 -0.21
N ASP A 19 1.70 -16.22 0.76
CA ASP A 19 0.37 -16.84 0.86
C ASP A 19 -0.74 -16.08 0.10
N LYS A 20 -0.35 -15.20 -0.83
CA LYS A 20 -1.22 -14.33 -1.66
C LYS A 20 -2.00 -13.27 -0.87
N LYS A 21 -1.69 -13.04 0.40
CA LYS A 21 -2.26 -11.87 1.10
C LYS A 21 -1.53 -10.60 0.70
N LEU A 22 -2.25 -9.49 0.77
CA LEU A 22 -1.70 -8.16 0.51
C LEU A 22 -1.56 -7.39 1.82
N TYR A 23 -0.58 -6.52 1.85
CA TYR A 23 -0.43 -5.48 2.86
C TYR A 23 -0.24 -4.15 2.14
N VAL A 24 -1.03 -3.16 2.49
CA VAL A 24 -0.85 -1.78 1.98
C VAL A 24 -0.31 -0.93 3.12
N GLY A 25 0.65 -0.06 2.85
CA GLY A 25 1.16 0.86 3.85
C GLY A 25 1.71 2.14 3.24
N GLU A 26 1.75 3.20 4.03
CA GLU A 26 2.55 4.39 3.72
C GLU A 26 3.84 4.48 4.55
N THR A 27 4.84 5.18 4.01
CA THR A 27 6.10 5.51 4.71
C THR A 27 6.87 6.61 3.97
N ASP A 28 7.74 7.30 4.67
CA ASP A 28 8.80 8.19 4.15
C ASP A 28 10.19 7.51 4.10
N ASP A 29 10.31 6.29 4.64
CA ASP A 29 11.49 5.44 4.59
C ASP A 29 11.13 4.06 4.02
N LEU A 30 10.99 4.01 2.68
CA LEU A 30 10.70 2.77 1.97
C LEU A 30 11.77 1.69 2.22
N GLN A 31 13.04 2.08 2.32
CA GLN A 31 14.14 1.14 2.50
C GLN A 31 14.05 0.45 3.86
N GLY A 32 13.94 1.22 4.95
CA GLY A 32 13.80 0.67 6.30
C GLY A 32 12.55 -0.19 6.43
N ARG A 33 11.44 0.21 5.80
CA ARG A 33 10.20 -0.56 5.84
C ARG A 33 10.30 -1.90 5.10
N VAL A 34 10.92 -1.92 3.92
CA VAL A 34 11.20 -3.17 3.18
C VAL A 34 12.11 -4.09 3.99
N GLN A 35 13.18 -3.55 4.59
CA GLN A 35 14.10 -4.33 5.42
C GLN A 35 13.38 -4.92 6.64
N ALA A 36 12.58 -4.13 7.35
CA ALA A 36 11.83 -4.56 8.53
C ALA A 36 10.82 -5.68 8.21
N HIS A 37 10.13 -5.61 7.06
CA HIS A 37 9.24 -6.69 6.64
C HIS A 37 10.00 -7.94 6.25
N ARG A 38 11.09 -7.83 5.49
CA ARG A 38 11.91 -8.99 5.06
C ARG A 38 12.66 -9.67 6.21
N ALA A 39 12.87 -8.97 7.32
CA ALA A 39 13.46 -9.54 8.53
C ALA A 39 12.49 -10.49 9.28
N LYS A 40 11.19 -10.46 8.98
CA LYS A 40 10.21 -11.37 9.59
C LYS A 40 10.35 -12.78 9.00
N GLU A 41 9.98 -13.79 9.79
CA GLU A 41 9.99 -15.18 9.34
C GLU A 41 9.07 -15.37 8.13
N GLY A 42 9.52 -16.13 7.13
CA GLY A 42 8.78 -16.37 5.89
C GLY A 42 8.73 -15.18 4.92
N MET A 43 9.32 -14.03 5.26
CA MET A 43 9.14 -12.78 4.52
C MET A 43 10.34 -12.32 3.69
N LYS A 44 11.45 -13.07 3.73
CA LYS A 44 12.72 -12.72 3.08
C LYS A 44 12.56 -12.34 1.60
N ASN A 45 11.66 -13.03 0.88
CA ASN A 45 11.42 -12.86 -0.54
C ASN A 45 10.13 -12.10 -0.86
N ALA A 46 9.55 -11.39 0.12
CA ALA A 46 8.36 -10.60 -0.14
C ALA A 46 8.60 -9.55 -1.24
N GLU A 47 7.65 -9.47 -2.14
CA GLU A 47 7.63 -8.55 -3.28
C GLU A 47 6.89 -7.27 -2.91
N PHE A 48 7.33 -6.17 -3.50
CA PHE A 48 6.80 -4.84 -3.21
C PHE A 48 6.55 -4.08 -4.51
N LEU A 49 5.35 -3.53 -4.64
CA LEU A 49 5.01 -2.46 -5.59
C LEU A 49 4.91 -1.16 -4.81
N PHE A 50 5.46 -0.06 -5.31
CA PHE A 50 5.39 1.22 -4.60
C PHE A 50 5.15 2.40 -5.54
N PHE A 51 4.55 3.45 -4.98
CA PHE A 51 4.22 4.71 -5.62
C PHE A 51 4.79 5.84 -4.78
N ILE A 52 5.57 6.72 -5.39
CA ILE A 52 5.99 7.99 -4.77
C ILE A 52 4.88 9.00 -5.04
N VAL A 53 4.43 9.71 -4.00
CA VAL A 53 3.33 10.68 -4.08
C VAL A 53 3.70 12.02 -3.46
N GLN A 54 2.91 13.05 -3.77
CA GLN A 54 3.13 14.39 -3.24
C GLN A 54 2.60 14.51 -1.80
N GLY A 55 3.51 14.30 -0.84
CA GLY A 55 3.24 14.54 0.57
C GLY A 55 2.37 13.49 1.27
N LYS A 56 2.35 13.58 2.60
CA LYS A 56 1.72 12.59 3.49
C LYS A 56 0.20 12.53 3.31
N SER A 57 -0.46 13.66 3.08
CA SER A 57 -1.91 13.69 2.89
C SER A 57 -2.36 12.88 1.66
N THR A 58 -1.59 12.95 0.57
CA THR A 58 -1.85 12.18 -0.65
C THR A 58 -1.55 10.70 -0.44
N ALA A 59 -0.46 10.37 0.28
CA ALA A 59 -0.12 8.98 0.62
C ALA A 59 -1.23 8.32 1.45
N CYS A 60 -1.72 9.01 2.47
CA CYS A 60 -2.77 8.52 3.35
C CYS A 60 -4.09 8.29 2.61
N GLN A 61 -4.45 9.21 1.71
CA GLN A 61 -5.62 9.06 0.82
C GLN A 61 -5.49 7.86 -0.11
N LEU A 62 -4.33 7.71 -0.76
CA LEU A 62 -4.09 6.61 -1.70
C LEU A 62 -4.04 5.26 -0.99
N GLU A 63 -3.42 5.17 0.19
CA GLU A 63 -3.44 3.98 1.04
C GLU A 63 -4.89 3.58 1.37
N THR A 64 -5.68 4.52 1.87
CA THR A 64 -7.09 4.29 2.22
C THR A 64 -7.89 3.82 1.02
N LEU A 65 -7.71 4.46 -0.14
CA LEU A 65 -8.37 4.08 -1.39
C LEU A 65 -7.98 2.66 -1.82
N LEU A 66 -6.69 2.31 -1.79
CA LEU A 66 -6.20 0.99 -2.15
C LEU A 66 -6.75 -0.10 -1.24
N ILE A 67 -6.72 0.10 0.09
CA ILE A 67 -7.28 -0.86 1.05
C ILE A 67 -8.76 -1.12 0.74
N ASN A 68 -9.54 -0.05 0.57
CA ASN A 68 -10.98 -0.17 0.31
C ASN A 68 -11.29 -0.85 -1.02
N GLN A 69 -10.59 -0.46 -2.10
CA GLN A 69 -10.84 -0.99 -3.44
C GLN A 69 -10.38 -2.45 -3.58
N LEU A 70 -9.24 -2.82 -2.98
CA LEU A 70 -8.76 -4.18 -2.99
C LEU A 70 -9.68 -5.10 -2.17
N LEU A 71 -10.17 -4.66 -1.01
CA LEU A 71 -11.20 -5.40 -0.25
C LEU A 71 -12.48 -5.57 -1.06
N LYS A 72 -13.01 -4.49 -1.66
CA LYS A 72 -14.21 -4.54 -2.52
C LYS A 72 -14.06 -5.53 -3.69
N ARG A 73 -12.84 -5.72 -4.20
CA ARG A 73 -12.51 -6.65 -5.29
C ARG A 73 -12.21 -8.08 -4.83
N GLY A 74 -12.28 -8.36 -3.52
CA GLY A 74 -12.09 -9.70 -2.97
C GLY A 74 -10.64 -10.11 -2.69
N TYR A 75 -9.69 -9.16 -2.71
CA TYR A 75 -8.32 -9.45 -2.28
C TYR A 75 -8.24 -9.59 -0.76
N ASN A 76 -7.42 -10.54 -0.30
CA ASN A 76 -7.22 -10.78 1.12
C ASN A 76 -6.15 -9.83 1.68
N LEU A 77 -6.56 -8.83 2.47
CA LEU A 77 -5.64 -7.89 3.12
C LEU A 77 -5.35 -8.29 4.57
N THR A 78 -4.09 -8.12 4.96
CA THR A 78 -3.62 -8.39 6.33
C THR A 78 -3.82 -7.20 7.27
N ASN A 79 -3.95 -5.98 6.74
CA ASN A 79 -4.04 -4.74 7.52
C ASN A 79 -5.46 -4.13 7.55
N ILE A 80 -6.50 -4.96 7.62
CA ILE A 80 -7.92 -4.50 7.68
C ILE A 80 -8.16 -3.52 8.86
N ALA A 81 -7.32 -3.56 9.90
CA ALA A 81 -7.45 -2.70 11.08
C ALA A 81 -7.10 -1.21 10.85
N ASP A 82 -6.24 -0.85 9.90
CA ASP A 82 -5.86 0.55 9.61
C ASP A 82 -6.87 1.26 8.69
N GLY A 83 -7.81 0.52 8.10
CA GLY A 83 -8.98 1.07 7.40
C GLY A 83 -9.97 1.80 8.32
N LYS A 84 -9.67 1.99 9.61
CA LYS A 84 -10.49 2.73 10.57
C LYS A 84 -10.53 4.25 10.33
N HIS A 85 -9.73 4.80 9.42
CA HIS A 85 -9.92 6.17 8.91
C HIS A 85 -11.08 6.24 7.88
N ARG A 86 -12.23 5.63 8.20
CA ARG A 86 -13.41 5.47 7.31
C ARG A 86 -14.03 6.80 6.83
N ASN A 87 -13.57 7.94 7.32
CA ASN A 87 -14.16 9.25 7.07
C ASN A 87 -13.32 10.15 6.12
N PHE A 88 -12.25 9.65 5.51
CA PHE A 88 -11.43 10.44 4.59
C PHE A 88 -11.51 9.90 3.16
N GLY A 89 -12.14 10.66 2.24
CA GLY A 89 -12.01 10.46 0.79
C GLY A 89 -12.92 9.44 0.10
N THR A 90 -14.00 8.96 0.72
CA THR A 90 -14.98 8.11 0.02
C THR A 90 -15.87 8.96 -0.90
N SER A 91 -15.43 9.19 -2.12
CA SER A 91 -16.32 9.39 -3.26
C SER A 91 -16.42 8.03 -3.96
N ASP A 92 -17.60 7.42 -4.02
CA ASP A 92 -17.81 6.23 -4.84
C ASP A 92 -17.72 6.64 -6.31
N VAL A 93 -16.50 6.74 -6.84
CA VAL A 93 -16.29 6.88 -8.28
C VAL A 93 -16.50 5.50 -8.86
N ILE A 94 -17.65 5.31 -9.49
CA ILE A 94 -17.94 4.15 -10.33
C ILE A 94 -16.90 4.17 -11.46
N LEU A 95 -15.91 3.28 -11.38
CA LEU A 95 -14.98 3.04 -12.47
C LEU A 95 -15.75 2.27 -13.55
N GLU A 96 -16.27 2.98 -14.55
CA GLU A 96 -16.77 2.33 -15.74
C GLU A 96 -15.62 1.58 -16.43
N PRO A 97 -15.84 0.32 -16.86
CA PRO A 97 -14.81 -0.45 -17.53
C PRO A 97 -14.48 0.19 -18.88
N VAL A 98 -13.22 0.56 -19.07
CA VAL A 98 -12.70 0.98 -20.37
C VAL A 98 -12.66 -0.24 -21.28
N THR A 99 -13.62 -0.35 -22.19
CA THR A 99 -13.53 -1.23 -23.36
C THR A 99 -12.59 -0.60 -24.38
N VAL A 100 -11.51 -1.31 -24.71
CA VAL A 100 -10.64 -1.04 -25.88
C VAL A 100 -11.28 -1.64 -27.12
#